data_AF-A0A9E5WSH0-F1
#
_entry.id   AF-A0A9E5WSH0-F1
#
_cell.length_a   1.000
_cell.length_b   1.000
_cell.length_c   1.000
_cell.angle_alpha   90.00
_cell.angle_beta   90.00
_cell.angle_gamma   90.00
#
_symmetry.space_group_name_H-M   'P 1'
#
loop_
_entity.id
_entity.type
_entity.pdbx_description
1 polymer ?
#
loop_
_entity_poly.entity_id
_entity_poly.type
_entity_poly.pdbx_seq_one_letter_code
_entity_poly.pdbx_strand_id
1 'polypeptide(L)'
;MTRNIFSCAALLAVAMGATVMAAGPPAFVPHRDDGAVVLFDAARDSWEKVRNYTARWINGSDLRPRARGLEKNGERWIEFTFQGSRGMACSTFYFTPPPEPEKGRQYKGIELIIDCDRDDYPHIGVQVAFTDQTQLTRELALERGTHAYLVDSGFRRAKRPPRWELIRYVMLTLRGGRRAADMTYRLRRIALREIPAAASEPAEGDQVPDLFGELVLLPEPKEVRRERGRFIANRPWPLFVSKTASDRTRRTAELFANRYEQFTGLRLARREFQTELPTTGIVLRLVGAAPGGGSARGGAPEAVSRAQGYTLLAEPERIVITGADEPGLYYGTVTFFQLMRHAAKRVETDLAIPCVTIRDWPDTLHRLVRLERSTRTHSAIIPFEKIEGSTT
;
A
#
# COMPACT_ATOMS: atom_id res chain seq x y z
N MET A 1 22.55 -12.27 -22.35
CA MET A 1 22.63 -13.33 -21.32
C MET A 1 23.29 -12.75 -20.08
N THR A 2 22.50 -12.22 -19.15
CA THR A 2 22.95 -11.93 -17.77
C THR A 2 21.69 -11.78 -16.93
N ARG A 3 21.54 -12.70 -15.96
CA ARG A 3 20.38 -12.88 -15.08
C ARG A 3 20.42 -11.84 -13.96
N ASN A 4 19.28 -11.17 -13.69
CA ASN A 4 19.01 -10.51 -12.42
C ASN A 4 18.08 -11.40 -11.58
N ILE A 5 18.61 -11.94 -10.48
CA ILE A 5 17.88 -12.65 -9.44
C ILE A 5 17.88 -11.73 -8.22
N PHE A 6 16.73 -11.16 -7.87
CA PHE A 6 16.52 -10.55 -6.55
C PHE A 6 15.68 -11.51 -5.70
N SER A 7 16.36 -12.39 -4.97
CA SER A 7 15.82 -13.09 -3.81
C SER A 7 16.58 -12.56 -2.58
N CYS A 8 15.97 -11.65 -1.83
CA CYS A 8 16.46 -11.28 -0.50
C CYS A 8 15.76 -12.15 0.55
N ALA A 9 16.27 -13.35 0.74
CA ALA A 9 16.12 -14.13 1.97
C ALA A 9 17.51 -14.22 2.60
N ALA A 10 17.81 -13.35 3.55
CA ALA A 10 19.05 -13.44 4.33
C ALA A 10 18.80 -14.40 5.50
N LEU A 11 19.03 -15.69 5.26
CA LEU A 11 19.31 -16.69 6.29
C LEU A 11 20.78 -16.54 6.70
N LEU A 12 21.05 -16.22 7.97
CA LEU A 12 22.39 -16.37 8.55
C LEU A 12 22.41 -17.67 9.35
N ALA A 13 23.13 -18.68 8.83
CA ALA A 13 23.58 -19.83 9.60
C ALA A 13 25.12 -19.81 9.56
N VAL A 14 25.75 -19.66 10.73
CA VAL A 14 27.21 -19.73 10.91
C VAL A 14 27.53 -21.03 11.63
N ALA A 15 28.46 -21.79 11.06
CA ALA A 15 28.94 -23.05 11.61
C ALA A 15 29.97 -22.83 12.74
N MET A 16 29.77 -23.63 13.77
CA MET A 16 30.55 -23.99 14.96
C MET A 16 32.06 -23.66 14.98
N GLY A 17 32.40 -22.67 15.81
CA GLY A 17 33.42 -22.83 16.85
C GLY A 17 32.72 -22.61 18.19
N ALA A 18 33.19 -23.21 19.29
CA ALA A 18 32.64 -23.02 20.64
C ALA A 18 32.77 -21.54 21.04
N THR A 19 31.81 -20.76 20.58
CA THR A 19 31.72 -19.32 20.75
C THR A 19 30.95 -19.16 22.04
N VAL A 20 31.55 -18.47 23.02
CA VAL A 20 30.82 -17.91 24.15
C VAL A 20 29.52 -17.35 23.58
N MET A 21 28.37 -17.97 23.89
CA MET A 21 27.09 -17.49 23.39
C MET A 21 26.98 -16.07 23.92
N ALA A 22 27.23 -15.09 23.05
CA ALA A 22 27.14 -13.69 23.40
C ALA A 22 25.75 -13.52 24.01
N ALA A 23 25.72 -13.08 25.27
CA ALA A 23 24.46 -12.86 25.96
C ALA A 23 23.56 -12.05 25.02
N GLY A 24 22.34 -12.55 24.79
CA GLY A 24 21.39 -11.87 23.93
C GLY A 24 21.19 -10.41 24.35
N PRO A 25 20.65 -9.55 23.47
CA PRO A 25 20.39 -8.16 23.85
C PRO A 25 19.56 -8.12 25.13
N PRO A 26 19.82 -7.17 26.05
CA PRO A 26 19.07 -7.06 27.29
C PRO A 26 17.58 -6.91 26.98
N ALA A 27 16.76 -7.78 27.57
CA ALA A 27 15.32 -7.77 27.39
C ALA A 27 14.63 -7.10 28.59
N PHE A 28 13.55 -6.38 28.32
CA PHE A 28 12.60 -5.93 29.33
C PHE A 28 11.72 -7.12 29.73
N VAL A 29 11.32 -7.16 31.00
CA VAL A 29 10.47 -8.20 31.56
C VAL A 29 9.07 -7.61 31.71
N PRO A 30 8.10 -8.04 30.88
CA PRO A 30 6.74 -7.54 30.99
C PRO A 30 6.15 -7.79 32.37
N HIS A 31 5.33 -6.85 32.86
CA HIS A 31 4.65 -6.96 34.15
C HIS A 31 3.23 -6.43 34.05
N ARG A 32 2.39 -6.82 35.01
CA ARG A 32 1.03 -6.25 35.13
C ARG A 32 1.08 -4.95 35.91
N ASP A 33 0.43 -3.93 35.38
CA ASP A 33 0.20 -2.64 36.03
C ASP A 33 -1.14 -2.06 35.52
N ASP A 34 -2.02 -1.71 36.46
CA ASP A 34 -3.35 -1.13 36.21
C ASP A 34 -4.19 -1.89 35.15
N GLY A 35 -4.29 -3.22 35.28
CA GLY A 35 -5.07 -4.06 34.37
C GLY A 35 -4.50 -4.18 32.94
N ALA A 36 -3.28 -3.69 32.71
CA ALA A 36 -2.57 -3.82 31.45
C ALA A 36 -1.25 -4.58 31.64
N VAL A 37 -0.78 -5.22 30.57
CA VAL A 37 0.55 -5.85 30.54
C VAL A 37 1.54 -4.86 29.99
N VAL A 38 2.33 -4.25 30.87
CA VAL A 38 3.35 -3.26 30.53
C VAL A 38 4.60 -3.96 30.03
N LEU A 39 4.96 -3.66 28.78
CA LEU A 39 6.16 -4.15 28.14
C LEU A 39 7.38 -3.28 28.49
N PHE A 40 7.17 -1.98 28.63
CA PHE A 40 8.18 -0.99 28.96
C PHE A 40 7.53 0.22 29.66
N ASP A 41 8.14 0.72 30.74
CA ASP A 41 7.78 1.98 31.39
C ASP A 41 9.02 2.78 31.79
N ALA A 42 9.15 4.01 31.28
CA ALA A 42 10.28 4.88 31.56
C ALA A 42 10.43 5.28 33.05
N ALA A 43 9.38 5.15 33.86
CA ALA A 43 9.46 5.35 35.31
C ALA A 43 10.25 4.25 36.02
N ARG A 44 10.17 3.01 35.49
CA ARG A 44 10.70 1.79 36.11
C ARG A 44 11.94 1.26 35.40
N ASP A 45 11.93 1.28 34.08
CA ASP A 45 12.90 0.62 33.23
C ASP A 45 14.03 1.55 32.80
N SER A 46 15.27 1.05 32.83
CA SER A 46 16.41 1.81 32.30
C SER A 46 16.35 1.86 30.77
N TRP A 47 16.42 3.08 30.24
CA TRP A 47 16.48 3.37 28.81
C TRP A 47 17.75 2.83 28.15
N GLU A 48 18.79 2.51 28.91
CA GLU A 48 20.06 1.96 28.40
C GLU A 48 19.89 0.55 27.80
N LYS A 49 18.82 -0.16 28.17
CA LYS A 49 18.46 -1.44 27.56
C LYS A 49 17.93 -1.28 26.12
N VAL A 50 17.54 -0.06 25.71
CA VAL A 50 17.06 0.21 24.36
C VAL A 50 18.23 0.17 23.37
N ARG A 51 18.13 -0.69 22.36
CA ARG A 51 19.15 -0.81 21.33
C ARG A 51 18.95 0.25 20.26
N ASN A 52 19.83 1.23 20.21
CA ASN A 52 19.82 2.32 19.24
C ASN A 52 20.87 2.09 18.16
N TYR A 53 20.49 2.14 16.88
CA TYR A 53 21.42 1.96 15.77
C TYR A 53 20.93 2.56 14.45
N THR A 54 21.87 2.84 13.55
CA THR A 54 21.60 3.23 12.16
C THR A 54 21.33 1.98 11.31
N ALA A 55 20.28 2.00 10.49
CA ALA A 55 19.91 0.94 9.57
C ALA A 55 20.95 0.76 8.45
N ARG A 56 21.98 -0.06 8.69
CA ARG A 56 23.07 -0.30 7.73
C ARG A 56 22.62 -0.98 6.42
N TRP A 57 21.44 -1.60 6.42
CA TRP A 57 20.84 -2.18 5.21
C TRP A 57 20.27 -1.13 4.25
N ILE A 58 20.20 0.14 4.65
CA ILE A 58 19.84 1.25 3.76
C ILE A 58 21.13 1.91 3.27
N ASN A 59 21.38 1.83 1.96
CA ASN A 59 22.59 2.37 1.36
C ASN A 59 22.76 3.85 1.68
N GLY A 60 23.95 4.22 2.17
CA GLY A 60 24.30 5.58 2.56
C GLY A 60 23.65 6.09 3.85
N SER A 61 22.94 5.26 4.61
CA SER A 61 22.29 5.69 5.85
C SER A 61 23.30 6.27 6.85
N ASP A 62 23.11 7.53 7.23
CA ASP A 62 23.92 8.24 8.22
C ASP A 62 23.10 8.64 9.46
N LEU A 63 21.79 8.38 9.46
CA LEU A 63 20.89 8.75 10.55
C LEU A 63 21.17 7.93 11.82
N ARG A 64 21.73 8.57 12.84
CA ARG A 64 22.11 8.00 14.13
C ARG A 64 21.09 8.37 15.20
N PRO A 65 20.34 7.40 15.75
CA PRO A 65 19.48 7.65 16.90
C PRO A 65 20.31 7.90 18.15
N ARG A 66 19.81 8.80 19.00
CA ARG A 66 20.28 9.02 20.36
C ARG A 66 19.07 8.95 21.28
N ALA A 67 19.19 8.17 22.34
CA ALA A 67 18.20 8.09 23.41
C ALA A 67 18.80 8.67 24.68
N ARG A 68 18.00 9.36 25.49
CA ARG A 68 18.36 9.75 26.85
C ARG A 68 17.13 9.74 27.74
N GLY A 69 17.33 9.45 29.03
CA GLY A 69 16.29 9.68 30.04
C GLY A 69 16.03 11.18 30.21
N LEU A 70 14.76 11.53 30.42
CA LEU A 70 14.30 12.90 30.65
C LEU A 70 13.17 12.88 31.68
N GLU A 71 13.09 13.91 32.52
CA GLU A 71 11.93 14.17 33.36
C GLU A 71 11.16 15.37 32.80
N LYS A 72 9.84 15.22 32.62
CA LYS A 72 8.93 16.27 32.10
C LYS A 72 7.64 16.20 32.90
N ASN A 73 7.25 17.31 33.53
CA ASN A 73 6.05 17.42 34.36
C ASN A 73 5.95 16.37 35.49
N GLY A 74 7.08 16.01 36.10
CA GLY A 74 7.16 14.98 37.15
C GLY A 74 7.05 13.53 36.65
N GLU A 75 6.97 13.32 35.33
CA GLU A 75 6.98 12.01 34.71
C GLU A 75 8.33 11.73 34.04
N ARG A 76 8.76 10.46 34.03
CA ARG A 76 9.97 10.02 33.34
C ARG A 76 9.66 9.59 31.90
N TRP A 77 10.57 9.92 31.00
CA TRP A 77 10.47 9.69 29.57
C TRP A 77 11.81 9.23 28.99
N ILE A 78 11.77 8.56 27.84
CA ILE A 78 12.92 8.43 26.95
C ILE A 78 12.76 9.43 25.83
N GLU A 79 13.66 10.40 25.73
CA GLU A 79 13.74 11.31 24.60
C GLU A 79 14.59 10.71 23.49
N PHE A 80 14.01 10.63 22.28
CA PHE A 80 14.69 10.22 21.07
C PHE A 80 15.01 11.45 20.23
N THR A 81 16.30 11.60 19.91
CA THR A 81 16.85 12.59 18.99
C THR A 81 17.68 11.90 17.93
N PHE A 82 17.96 12.59 16.82
CA PHE A 82 18.61 11.98 15.67
C PHE A 82 19.68 12.91 15.11
N GLN A 83 20.76 12.34 14.59
CA GLN A 83 21.82 13.08 13.91
C GLN A 83 22.11 12.46 12.56
N GLY A 84 22.29 13.29 11.53
CA GLY A 84 22.45 12.82 10.15
C GLY A 84 21.32 13.34 9.28
N SER A 85 21.32 12.93 8.01
CA SER A 85 20.48 13.54 6.98
C SER A 85 19.64 12.54 6.19
N ARG A 86 20.08 11.28 6.09
CA ARG A 86 19.52 10.27 5.19
C ARG A 86 19.53 8.87 5.79
N GLY A 87 18.63 8.03 5.30
CA GLY A 87 18.52 6.63 5.68
C GLY A 87 17.51 6.39 6.78
N MET A 88 17.84 5.57 7.78
CA MET A 88 16.91 5.23 8.86
C MET A 88 17.62 5.02 10.18
N ALA A 89 17.02 5.53 11.25
CA ALA A 89 17.41 5.30 12.62
C ALA A 89 16.43 4.34 13.28
N CYS A 90 16.95 3.44 14.11
CA CYS A 90 16.19 2.39 14.76
C CYS A 90 16.43 2.40 16.27
N SER A 91 15.34 2.31 17.05
CA SER A 91 15.36 2.12 18.50
C SER A 91 14.53 0.90 18.85
N THR A 92 15.18 -0.17 19.32
CA THR A 92 14.57 -1.49 19.51
C THR A 92 14.46 -1.87 20.98
N PHE A 93 13.28 -2.32 21.37
CA PHE A 93 12.92 -2.82 22.69
C PHE A 93 12.70 -4.33 22.59
N TYR A 94 13.56 -5.11 23.24
CA TYR A 94 13.44 -6.58 23.29
C TYR A 94 12.68 -6.98 24.54
N PHE A 95 11.82 -7.99 24.44
CA PHE A 95 11.00 -8.45 25.56
C PHE A 95 11.22 -9.95 25.81
N THR A 96 11.14 -10.36 27.07
CA THR A 96 10.80 -11.76 27.39
C THR A 96 9.33 -12.00 27.02
N PRO A 97 8.87 -13.26 26.88
CA PRO A 97 7.46 -13.54 26.64
C PRO A 97 6.57 -12.80 27.66
N PRO A 98 5.48 -12.15 27.22
CA PRO A 98 4.54 -11.51 28.13
C PRO A 98 3.79 -12.57 28.96
N PRO A 99 3.24 -12.21 30.13
CA PRO A 99 2.31 -13.09 30.84
C PRO A 99 1.10 -13.45 29.96
N GLU A 100 0.36 -14.49 30.32
CA GLU A 100 -0.93 -14.77 29.67
C GLU A 100 -1.94 -13.64 29.97
N PRO A 101 -2.86 -13.32 29.04
CA PRO A 101 -3.94 -12.37 29.30
C PRO A 101 -4.82 -12.85 30.46
N GLU A 102 -5.55 -11.94 31.11
CA GLU A 102 -6.45 -12.34 32.19
C GLU A 102 -7.52 -13.31 31.69
N LYS A 103 -8.04 -14.17 32.58
CA LYS A 103 -9.05 -15.16 32.23
C LYS A 103 -10.25 -14.48 31.56
N GLY A 104 -10.58 -14.93 30.34
CA GLY A 104 -11.67 -14.34 29.55
C GLY A 104 -11.30 -13.04 28.83
N ARG A 105 -10.03 -12.66 28.78
CA ARG A 105 -9.49 -11.55 28.00
C ARG A 105 -8.51 -12.06 26.93
N GLN A 106 -8.18 -11.19 25.98
CA GLN A 106 -7.09 -11.40 25.04
C GLN A 106 -6.41 -10.09 24.68
N TYR A 107 -5.21 -10.18 24.09
CA TYR A 107 -4.49 -9.04 23.58
C TYR A 107 -5.07 -8.53 22.25
N LYS A 108 -5.31 -7.22 22.17
CA LYS A 108 -5.78 -6.53 20.95
C LYS A 108 -4.63 -5.91 20.15
N GLY A 109 -3.64 -5.36 20.84
CA GLY A 109 -2.58 -4.54 20.25
C GLY A 109 -1.58 -4.04 21.27
N ILE A 110 -0.59 -3.29 20.80
CA ILE A 110 0.28 -2.49 21.68
C ILE A 110 -0.17 -1.04 21.68
N GLU A 111 -0.16 -0.41 22.85
CA GLU A 111 -0.39 1.01 23.05
C GLU A 111 0.95 1.67 23.40
N LEU A 112 1.26 2.77 22.71
CA LEU A 112 2.45 3.58 22.96
C LEU A 112 2.02 4.96 23.46
N ILE A 113 2.56 5.38 24.60
CA ILE A 113 2.33 6.74 25.13
C ILE A 113 3.51 7.61 24.71
N ILE A 114 3.26 8.50 23.75
CA ILE A 114 4.28 9.32 23.09
C ILE A 114 3.94 10.80 23.23
N ASP A 115 4.95 11.60 23.53
CA ASP A 115 4.90 13.06 23.51
C ASP A 115 5.72 13.62 22.35
N CYS A 116 5.15 14.56 21.61
CA CYS A 116 5.81 15.25 20.51
C CYS A 116 5.58 16.76 20.59
N ASP A 117 6.63 17.56 20.42
CA ASP A 117 6.51 19.03 20.50
C ASP A 117 6.07 19.65 19.16
N ARG A 118 6.17 18.92 18.05
CA ARG A 118 5.90 19.42 16.69
C ARG A 118 4.43 19.35 16.35
N ASP A 119 3.97 20.31 15.54
CA ASP A 119 2.60 20.41 15.02
C ASP A 119 2.50 20.11 13.51
N ASP A 120 3.58 19.66 12.88
CA ASP A 120 3.63 19.30 11.45
C ASP A 120 3.39 17.81 11.18
N TYR A 121 2.80 17.10 12.16
CA TYR A 121 2.50 15.67 12.12
C TYR A 121 3.69 14.81 11.70
N PRO A 122 4.81 14.83 12.45
CA PRO A 122 5.95 14.01 12.09
C PRO A 122 5.58 12.53 12.18
N HIS A 123 6.15 11.72 11.28
CA HIS A 123 5.83 10.29 11.20
C HIS A 123 6.95 9.44 11.78
N ILE A 124 6.58 8.42 12.54
CA ILE A 124 7.50 7.34 12.95
C ILE A 124 6.94 5.99 12.48
N GLY A 125 7.83 5.09 12.09
CA GLY A 125 7.45 3.70 11.82
C GLY A 125 7.53 2.86 13.09
N VAL A 126 6.50 2.08 13.37
CA VAL A 126 6.48 1.06 14.41
C VAL A 126 6.49 -0.31 13.76
N GLN A 127 7.48 -1.13 14.10
CA GLN A 127 7.57 -2.52 13.69
C GLN A 127 7.47 -3.41 14.94
N VAL A 128 6.52 -4.33 14.93
CA VAL A 128 6.38 -5.37 15.95
C VAL A 128 6.81 -6.69 15.33
N ALA A 129 7.77 -7.35 15.93
CA ALA A 129 8.23 -8.67 15.49
C ALA A 129 7.87 -9.73 16.53
N PHE A 130 7.54 -10.91 16.01
CA PHE A 130 7.05 -12.03 16.79
C PHE A 130 8.06 -13.19 16.74
N THR A 131 8.01 -14.09 17.71
CA THR A 131 8.89 -15.27 17.79
C THR A 131 8.61 -16.29 16.68
N ASP A 132 7.42 -16.28 16.09
CA ASP A 132 7.04 -17.07 14.90
C ASP A 132 7.56 -16.51 13.57
N GLN A 133 8.50 -15.56 13.63
CA GLN A 133 9.10 -14.87 12.47
C GLN A 133 8.13 -13.99 11.66
N THR A 134 6.89 -13.80 12.13
CA THR A 134 5.99 -12.82 11.54
C THR A 134 6.33 -11.41 12.03
N GLN A 135 5.84 -10.41 11.29
CA GLN A 135 6.01 -9.00 11.66
C GLN A 135 4.77 -8.19 11.28
N LEU A 136 4.54 -7.12 12.04
CA LEU A 136 3.53 -6.11 11.80
C LEU A 136 4.23 -4.76 11.69
N THR A 137 3.94 -4.00 10.63
CA THR A 137 4.47 -2.63 10.47
C THR A 137 3.32 -1.64 10.36
N ARG A 138 3.42 -0.52 11.08
CA ARG A 138 2.48 0.60 11.02
C ARG A 138 3.24 1.91 11.08
N GLU A 139 2.81 2.90 10.32
CA GLU A 139 3.30 4.27 10.45
C GLU A 139 2.37 5.07 11.37
N LEU A 140 2.93 5.84 12.28
CA LEU A 140 2.21 6.70 13.21
C LEU A 140 2.50 8.16 12.85
N ALA A 141 1.46 8.92 12.53
CA ALA A 141 1.52 10.38 12.51
C ALA A 141 1.36 10.90 13.93
N LEU A 142 2.38 11.56 14.46
CA LEU A 142 2.38 12.04 15.83
C LEU A 142 1.70 13.41 15.92
N GLU A 143 0.73 13.53 16.81
CA GLU A 143 0.12 14.78 17.18
C GLU A 143 0.95 15.53 18.22
N ARG A 144 0.84 16.86 18.22
CA ARG A 144 1.49 17.70 19.25
C ARG A 144 0.92 17.38 20.63
N GLY A 145 1.79 17.27 21.62
CA GLY A 145 1.46 16.91 23.00
C GLY A 145 1.60 15.41 23.27
N THR A 146 1.03 14.97 24.38
CA THR A 146 1.06 13.58 24.85
C THR A 146 -0.18 12.83 24.40
N HIS A 147 0.01 11.72 23.69
CA HIS A 147 -1.07 10.91 23.12
C HIS A 147 -0.80 9.42 23.27
N ALA A 148 -1.87 8.63 23.32
CA ALA A 148 -1.82 7.18 23.30
C ALA A 148 -2.09 6.67 21.88
N TYR A 149 -1.14 5.91 21.32
CA TYR A 149 -1.21 5.38 19.96
C TYR A 149 -1.39 3.86 19.99
N LEU A 150 -2.54 3.38 19.50
CA LEU A 150 -2.83 1.95 19.41
C LEU A 150 -2.33 1.37 18.08
N VAL A 151 -1.50 0.34 18.17
CA VAL A 151 -1.07 -0.51 17.06
C VAL A 151 -1.70 -1.89 17.23
N ASP A 152 -2.89 -2.04 16.65
CA ASP A 152 -3.67 -3.29 16.60
C ASP A 152 -3.70 -3.93 15.20
N SER A 153 -3.49 -3.09 14.17
CA SER A 153 -3.43 -3.46 12.76
C SER A 153 -2.25 -2.79 12.05
N GLY A 154 -1.96 -3.25 10.84
CA GLY A 154 -0.83 -2.80 10.03
C GLY A 154 -0.55 -3.74 8.86
N PHE A 155 0.54 -3.46 8.13
CA PHE A 155 1.03 -4.35 7.07
C PHE A 155 1.62 -5.62 7.69
N ARG A 156 1.12 -6.79 7.25
CA ARG A 156 1.53 -8.12 7.70
C ARG A 156 1.30 -9.11 6.55
N ARG A 157 2.25 -10.04 6.31
CA ARG A 157 2.14 -11.10 5.28
C ARG A 157 1.61 -12.43 5.81
N ALA A 158 1.13 -12.46 7.05
CA ALA A 158 0.65 -13.63 7.76
C ALA A 158 -0.81 -13.45 8.17
N LYS A 159 -1.47 -14.54 8.58
CA LYS A 159 -2.87 -14.52 9.03
C LYS A 159 -3.10 -13.50 10.15
N ARG A 160 -4.31 -12.94 10.17
CA ARG A 160 -4.83 -12.07 11.24
C ARG A 160 -5.73 -12.89 12.18
N PRO A 161 -5.88 -12.47 13.45
CA PRO A 161 -5.14 -11.39 14.12
C PRO A 161 -3.68 -11.78 14.46
N PRO A 162 -2.79 -10.81 14.77
CA PRO A 162 -1.46 -11.12 15.29
C PRO A 162 -1.53 -11.88 16.62
N ARG A 163 -0.63 -12.85 16.81
CA ARG A 163 -0.44 -13.57 18.07
C ARG A 163 0.43 -12.74 19.02
N TRP A 164 -0.19 -11.81 19.74
CA TRP A 164 0.51 -10.86 20.61
C TRP A 164 1.27 -11.51 21.77
N GLU A 165 0.89 -12.72 22.17
CA GLU A 165 1.64 -13.53 23.14
C GLU A 165 3.03 -13.95 22.63
N LEU A 166 3.25 -13.88 21.32
CA LEU A 166 4.53 -14.17 20.68
C LEU A 166 5.39 -12.93 20.45
N ILE A 167 5.04 -11.77 21.01
CA ILE A 167 5.80 -10.54 20.80
C ILE A 167 7.25 -10.73 21.28
N ARG A 168 8.21 -10.37 20.41
CA ARG A 168 9.64 -10.51 20.65
C ARG A 168 10.31 -9.16 20.84
N TYR A 169 10.00 -8.21 19.94
CA TYR A 169 10.51 -6.86 20.05
C TYR A 169 9.58 -5.85 19.37
N VAL A 170 9.68 -4.60 19.83
CA VAL A 170 9.12 -3.42 19.17
C VAL A 170 10.28 -2.55 18.71
N MET A 171 10.27 -2.16 17.44
CA MET A 171 11.26 -1.27 16.85
C MET A 171 10.58 0.01 16.39
N LEU A 172 11.00 1.13 16.97
CA LEU A 172 10.65 2.47 16.50
C LEU A 172 11.67 2.88 15.45
N THR A 173 11.18 3.44 14.35
CA THR A 173 12.01 3.86 13.22
C THR A 173 11.69 5.27 12.79
N LEU A 174 12.74 6.01 12.43
CA LEU A 174 12.64 7.30 11.77
C LEU A 174 13.38 7.22 10.44
N ARG A 175 12.74 7.66 9.36
CA ARG A 175 13.38 7.76 8.04
C ARG A 175 13.91 9.19 7.81
N GLY A 176 15.15 9.28 7.31
CA GLY A 176 15.82 10.52 6.96
C GLY A 176 15.16 11.22 5.76
N GLY A 177 15.34 12.54 5.70
CA GLY A 177 14.72 13.43 4.72
C GLY A 177 14.70 14.87 5.25
N ARG A 178 14.18 15.84 4.49
CA ARG A 178 14.17 17.28 4.87
C ARG A 178 13.52 17.59 6.22
N ARG A 179 12.72 16.68 6.79
CA ARG A 179 11.99 16.86 8.06
C ARG A 179 12.52 16.03 9.24
N ALA A 180 13.54 15.19 9.05
CA ALA A 180 13.96 14.21 10.06
C ALA A 180 15.10 14.70 10.97
N ALA A 181 15.88 15.69 10.53
CA ALA A 181 17.13 16.08 11.20
C ALA A 181 16.94 16.81 12.55
N ASP A 182 15.73 17.33 12.80
CA ASP A 182 15.36 18.09 14.00
C ASP A 182 14.17 17.46 14.74
N MET A 183 13.77 16.23 14.38
CA MET A 183 12.67 15.56 15.05
C MET A 183 13.09 15.10 16.45
N THR A 184 12.28 15.47 17.44
CA THR A 184 12.36 14.97 18.80
C THR A 184 11.00 14.43 19.21
N TYR A 185 10.98 13.24 19.80
CA TYR A 185 9.80 12.68 20.44
C TYR A 185 10.20 11.94 21.71
N ARG A 186 9.23 11.73 22.59
CA ARG A 186 9.45 11.11 23.90
C ARG A 186 8.52 9.94 24.07
N LEU A 187 9.05 8.81 24.52
CA LEU A 187 8.26 7.62 24.85
C LEU A 187 8.19 7.45 26.37
N ARG A 188 6.97 7.33 26.91
CA ARG A 188 6.76 7.03 28.32
C ARG A 188 6.54 5.55 28.56
N ARG A 189 5.64 4.93 27.80
CA ARG A 189 5.15 3.56 28.08
C ARG A 189 4.83 2.81 26.80
N ILE A 190 5.10 1.49 26.82
CA ILE A 190 4.58 0.52 25.85
C ILE A 190 3.80 -0.53 26.65
N ALA A 191 2.53 -0.73 26.34
CA ALA A 191 1.68 -1.72 27.00
C ALA A 191 0.93 -2.58 25.98
N LEU A 192 0.70 -3.85 26.30
CA LEU A 192 -0.28 -4.69 25.62
C LEU A 192 -1.67 -4.36 26.14
N ARG A 193 -2.56 -4.02 25.21
CA ARG A 193 -3.95 -3.71 25.51
C ARG A 193 -4.79 -4.98 25.52
N GLU A 194 -5.44 -5.25 26.64
CA GLU A 194 -6.35 -6.40 26.81
C GLU A 194 -7.82 -6.01 26.59
N ILE A 195 -8.54 -6.81 25.83
CA ILE A 195 -10.00 -6.70 25.63
C ILE A 195 -10.71 -7.98 26.12
N PRO A 196 -11.98 -7.91 26.52
CA PRO A 196 -12.78 -9.11 26.76
C PRO A 196 -12.77 -10.03 25.53
N ALA A 197 -12.66 -11.34 25.75
CA ALA A 197 -12.61 -12.31 24.66
C ALA A 197 -13.88 -12.31 23.81
N ALA A 198 -15.04 -12.04 24.40
CA ALA A 198 -16.30 -11.87 23.67
C ALA A 198 -16.34 -10.59 22.81
N ALA A 199 -15.49 -9.60 23.09
CA ALA A 199 -15.42 -8.33 22.35
C ALA A 199 -14.42 -8.38 21.17
N SER A 200 -13.73 -9.50 20.96
CA SER A 200 -12.80 -9.68 19.84
C SER A 200 -13.42 -10.36 18.64
N GLU A 201 -14.55 -11.03 18.81
CA GLU A 201 -15.30 -11.49 17.66
C GLU A 201 -15.79 -10.21 16.98
N PRO A 202 -15.34 -9.93 15.75
CA PRO A 202 -15.97 -8.87 14.98
C PRO A 202 -17.45 -9.24 14.94
N ALA A 203 -18.33 -8.27 15.24
CA ALA A 203 -19.74 -8.43 14.92
C ALA A 203 -19.82 -8.99 13.49
N GLU A 204 -20.68 -9.96 13.26
CA GLU A 204 -20.78 -10.76 12.03
C GLU A 204 -21.04 -9.93 10.74
N GLY A 205 -21.02 -8.59 10.82
CA GLY A 205 -21.06 -7.63 9.72
C GLY A 205 -19.93 -6.58 9.65
N ASP A 206 -18.91 -6.62 10.53
CA ASP A 206 -17.84 -5.60 10.61
C ASP A 206 -16.47 -6.07 10.06
N GLN A 207 -16.36 -7.34 9.65
CA GLN A 207 -15.24 -7.74 8.82
C GLN A 207 -15.46 -7.18 7.42
N VAL A 208 -14.75 -6.10 7.08
CA VAL A 208 -14.54 -5.76 5.67
C VAL A 208 -13.95 -7.00 5.03
N PRO A 209 -14.66 -7.67 4.11
CA PRO A 209 -14.19 -8.91 3.53
C PRO A 209 -12.81 -8.67 2.94
N ASP A 210 -11.91 -9.65 3.10
CA ASP A 210 -10.62 -9.58 2.45
C ASP A 210 -10.83 -9.75 0.94
N LEU A 211 -11.01 -8.62 0.25
CA LEU A 211 -11.18 -8.57 -1.20
C LEU A 211 -9.85 -8.80 -1.94
N PHE A 212 -8.78 -9.24 -1.26
CA PHE A 212 -7.49 -9.47 -1.88
C PHE A 212 -7.58 -10.62 -2.91
N GLY A 213 -7.33 -10.26 -4.17
CA GLY A 213 -7.48 -11.17 -5.30
C GLY A 213 -8.86 -11.12 -5.96
N GLU A 214 -9.84 -10.43 -5.36
CA GLU A 214 -11.11 -10.12 -5.99
C GLU A 214 -10.98 -8.98 -6.99
N LEU A 215 -11.79 -9.04 -8.06
CA LEU A 215 -11.86 -7.99 -9.06
C LEU A 215 -12.75 -6.86 -8.57
N VAL A 216 -12.14 -5.87 -7.91
CA VAL A 216 -12.83 -4.68 -7.38
C VAL A 216 -12.61 -3.48 -8.31
N LEU A 217 -13.64 -3.04 -9.03
CA LEU A 217 -13.56 -1.88 -9.92
C LEU A 217 -14.18 -0.66 -9.24
N LEU A 218 -13.51 0.50 -9.35
CA LEU A 218 -13.91 1.74 -8.70
C LEU A 218 -13.96 2.91 -9.71
N PRO A 219 -15.12 3.56 -9.89
CA PRO A 219 -16.45 3.17 -9.41
C PRO A 219 -16.88 1.77 -9.91
N GLU A 220 -17.88 1.18 -9.26
CA GLU A 220 -18.44 -0.10 -9.70
C GLU A 220 -19.16 0.08 -11.05
N PRO A 221 -18.75 -0.65 -12.11
CA PRO A 221 -19.39 -0.55 -13.41
C PRO A 221 -20.82 -1.09 -13.38
N LYS A 222 -21.68 -0.52 -14.22
CA LYS A 222 -23.10 -0.93 -14.32
C LYS A 222 -23.28 -2.41 -14.65
N GLU A 223 -22.45 -2.95 -15.54
CA GLU A 223 -22.50 -4.35 -15.94
C GLU A 223 -21.10 -4.93 -16.07
N VAL A 224 -20.85 -6.05 -15.38
CA VAL A 224 -19.60 -6.83 -15.48
C VAL A 224 -19.95 -8.31 -15.68
N ARG A 225 -19.47 -8.90 -16.77
CA ARG A 225 -19.56 -10.34 -17.05
C ARG A 225 -18.17 -10.94 -17.10
N ARG A 226 -17.91 -11.93 -16.25
CA ARG A 226 -16.66 -12.70 -16.27
C ARG A 226 -16.75 -13.75 -17.35
N GLU A 227 -15.71 -13.81 -18.18
CA GLU A 227 -15.58 -14.79 -19.25
C GLU A 227 -14.46 -15.79 -18.92
N ARG A 228 -14.44 -16.92 -19.62
CA ARG A 228 -13.34 -17.88 -19.48
C ARG A 228 -12.10 -17.39 -20.21
N GLY A 229 -10.94 -17.56 -19.57
CA GLY A 229 -9.64 -17.25 -20.16
C GLY A 229 -8.95 -16.04 -19.52
N ARG A 230 -7.76 -15.72 -20.05
CA ARG A 230 -6.95 -14.59 -19.62
C ARG A 230 -6.26 -13.95 -20.83
N PHE A 231 -6.17 -12.62 -20.82
CA PHE A 231 -5.34 -11.85 -21.73
C PHE A 231 -3.97 -11.60 -21.10
N ILE A 232 -2.89 -11.96 -21.80
CA ILE A 232 -1.52 -11.83 -21.28
C ILE A 232 -0.94 -10.49 -21.74
N ALA A 233 -0.92 -9.49 -20.86
CA ALA A 233 -0.61 -8.11 -21.23
C ALA A 233 0.89 -7.84 -21.46
N ASN A 234 1.80 -8.57 -20.84
CA ASN A 234 3.24 -8.43 -21.07
C ASN A 234 3.73 -9.08 -22.38
N ARG A 235 2.88 -9.10 -23.43
CA ARG A 235 3.24 -9.47 -24.81
C ARG A 235 3.25 -8.22 -25.71
N PRO A 236 4.00 -8.24 -26.83
CA PRO A 236 4.14 -7.08 -27.73
C PRO A 236 2.89 -6.92 -28.62
N TRP A 237 1.75 -6.59 -28.01
CA TRP A 237 0.50 -6.40 -28.73
C TRP A 237 0.55 -5.14 -29.62
N PRO A 238 0.01 -5.18 -30.85
CA PRO A 238 -0.28 -3.96 -31.59
C PRO A 238 -1.44 -3.19 -30.94
N LEU A 239 -1.35 -1.86 -30.96
CA LEU A 239 -2.41 -0.95 -30.55
C LEU A 239 -3.07 -0.33 -31.79
N PHE A 240 -4.33 -0.64 -32.01
CA PHE A 240 -5.09 -0.21 -33.17
C PHE A 240 -6.01 0.97 -32.84
N VAL A 241 -6.02 1.95 -33.74
CA VAL A 241 -7.00 3.04 -33.80
C VAL A 241 -7.60 3.10 -35.19
N SER A 242 -8.84 3.60 -35.32
CA SER A 242 -9.43 3.78 -36.65
C SER A 242 -8.60 4.78 -37.47
N LYS A 243 -8.47 4.56 -38.78
CA LYS A 243 -7.84 5.52 -39.69
C LYS A 243 -8.56 6.88 -39.67
N THR A 244 -9.87 6.86 -39.47
CA THR A 244 -10.71 8.07 -39.34
C THR A 244 -10.82 8.57 -37.90
N ALA A 245 -9.98 8.07 -36.98
CA ALA A 245 -9.97 8.54 -35.59
C ALA A 245 -9.65 10.03 -35.49
N SER A 246 -10.40 10.72 -34.62
CA SER A 246 -10.15 12.12 -34.27
C SER A 246 -8.78 12.29 -33.59
N ASP A 247 -8.30 13.53 -33.52
CA ASP A 247 -7.09 13.87 -32.77
C ASP A 247 -7.21 13.52 -31.28
N ARG A 248 -8.41 13.64 -30.71
CA ARG A 248 -8.67 13.31 -29.30
C ARG A 248 -8.61 11.81 -29.04
N THR A 249 -9.12 11.00 -29.97
CA THR A 249 -8.98 9.54 -29.93
C THR A 249 -7.51 9.14 -30.08
N ARG A 250 -6.78 9.76 -31.01
CA ARG A 250 -5.34 9.53 -31.21
C ARG A 250 -4.53 9.89 -29.96
N ARG A 251 -4.87 11.00 -29.29
CA ARG A 251 -4.27 11.40 -28.01
C ARG A 251 -4.59 10.41 -26.90
N THR A 252 -5.82 9.92 -26.82
CA THR A 252 -6.20 8.88 -25.85
C THR A 252 -5.40 7.60 -26.05
N ALA A 253 -5.16 7.19 -27.31
CA ALA A 253 -4.32 6.04 -27.63
C ALA A 253 -2.84 6.23 -27.24
N GLU A 254 -2.32 7.44 -27.38
CA GLU A 254 -0.97 7.77 -26.91
C GLU A 254 -0.86 7.69 -25.38
N LEU A 255 -1.82 8.28 -24.65
CA LEU A 255 -1.90 8.19 -23.19
C LEU A 255 -2.03 6.73 -22.73
N PHE A 256 -2.83 5.93 -23.43
CA PHE A 256 -2.95 4.50 -23.20
C PHE A 256 -1.60 3.81 -23.37
N ALA A 257 -0.90 4.01 -24.50
CA ALA A 257 0.39 3.38 -24.76
C ALA A 257 1.44 3.74 -23.70
N ASN A 258 1.52 5.02 -23.31
CA ASN A 258 2.44 5.49 -22.27
C ASN A 258 2.15 4.83 -20.91
N ARG A 259 0.87 4.76 -20.52
CA ARG A 259 0.48 4.10 -19.27
C ARG A 259 0.68 2.59 -19.33
N TYR A 260 0.45 1.97 -20.48
CA TYR A 260 0.71 0.53 -20.70
C TYR A 260 2.19 0.18 -20.52
N GLU A 261 3.09 1.02 -21.04
CA GLU A 261 4.53 0.87 -20.87
C GLU A 261 4.92 0.96 -19.38
N GLN A 262 4.28 1.82 -18.59
CA GLN A 262 4.53 1.89 -17.13
C GLN A 262 4.15 0.60 -16.40
N PHE A 263 3.15 -0.14 -16.88
CA PHE A 263 2.73 -1.42 -16.28
C PHE A 263 3.54 -2.63 -16.79
N THR A 264 3.99 -2.60 -18.05
CA THR A 264 4.55 -3.79 -18.72
C THR A 264 6.01 -3.66 -19.11
N GLY A 265 6.55 -2.45 -19.14
CA GLY A 265 7.83 -2.13 -19.76
C GLY A 265 7.83 -2.20 -21.29
N LEU A 266 6.67 -2.44 -21.93
CA LEU A 266 6.54 -2.59 -23.38
C LEU A 266 5.84 -1.39 -23.99
N ARG A 267 6.50 -0.76 -24.97
CA ARG A 267 5.89 0.28 -25.79
C ARG A 267 5.09 -0.35 -26.93
N LEU A 268 3.78 -0.08 -26.94
CA LEU A 268 2.87 -0.63 -27.95
C LEU A 268 3.12 -0.01 -29.33
N ALA A 269 3.18 -0.84 -30.37
CA ALA A 269 3.26 -0.38 -31.76
C ALA A 269 1.87 0.06 -32.24
N ARG A 270 1.70 1.37 -32.48
CA ARG A 270 0.44 1.91 -32.99
C ARG A 270 0.23 1.53 -34.46
N ARG A 271 -0.95 1.04 -34.78
CA ARG A 271 -1.41 0.70 -36.13
C ARG A 271 -2.79 1.30 -36.38
N GLU A 272 -3.16 1.42 -37.64
CA GLU A 272 -4.47 1.89 -38.04
C GLU A 272 -5.28 0.76 -38.68
N PHE A 273 -6.60 0.80 -38.52
CA PHE A 273 -7.54 -0.06 -39.25
C PHE A 273 -8.60 0.79 -39.96
N GLN A 274 -9.17 0.30 -41.06
CA GLN A 274 -10.18 1.05 -41.83
C GLN A 274 -11.60 0.56 -41.58
N THR A 275 -11.88 -0.71 -41.88
CA THR A 275 -13.25 -1.22 -41.95
C THR A 275 -13.46 -2.38 -40.97
N GLU A 276 -12.60 -3.40 -41.03
CA GLU A 276 -12.71 -4.58 -40.17
C GLU A 276 -11.98 -4.38 -38.85
N LEU A 277 -12.60 -4.84 -37.76
CA LEU A 277 -11.96 -4.86 -36.45
C LEU A 277 -10.83 -5.90 -36.44
N PRO A 278 -9.62 -5.53 -36.02
CA PRO A 278 -8.54 -6.49 -35.82
C PRO A 278 -8.98 -7.65 -34.93
N THR A 279 -8.61 -8.88 -35.33
CA THR A 279 -8.91 -10.10 -34.57
C THR A 279 -7.94 -10.34 -33.42
N THR A 280 -6.77 -9.69 -33.44
CA THR A 280 -5.75 -9.76 -32.38
C THR A 280 -5.23 -8.36 -32.01
N GLY A 281 -4.79 -8.20 -30.77
CA GLY A 281 -4.24 -6.95 -30.25
C GLY A 281 -5.24 -6.08 -29.50
N ILE A 282 -4.88 -4.82 -29.27
CA ILE A 282 -5.67 -3.88 -28.47
C ILE A 282 -6.29 -2.86 -29.40
N VAL A 283 -7.60 -2.64 -29.33
CA VAL A 283 -8.34 -1.74 -30.22
C VAL A 283 -9.02 -0.65 -29.41
N LEU A 284 -8.79 0.61 -29.77
CA LEU A 284 -9.47 1.78 -29.21
C LEU A 284 -10.33 2.45 -30.30
N ARG A 285 -11.62 2.64 -30.03
CA ARG A 285 -12.54 3.23 -31.00
C ARG A 285 -13.73 3.96 -30.37
N LEU A 286 -14.39 4.78 -31.18
CA LEU A 286 -15.73 5.30 -30.88
C LEU A 286 -16.82 4.47 -31.55
N VAL A 287 -18.04 4.53 -31.02
CA VAL A 287 -19.24 4.05 -31.71
C VAL A 287 -19.35 4.75 -33.07
N GLY A 288 -19.73 4.00 -34.11
CA GLY A 288 -19.87 4.54 -35.48
C GLY A 288 -18.56 4.82 -36.23
N ALA A 289 -17.38 4.70 -35.61
CA ALA A 289 -16.09 4.94 -36.27
C ALA A 289 -15.66 3.86 -37.30
N ALA A 290 -16.55 2.91 -37.65
CA ALA A 290 -16.38 1.97 -38.75
C ALA A 290 -17.46 2.29 -39.81
N PRO A 291 -17.10 2.73 -41.03
CA PRO A 291 -18.07 3.06 -42.06
C PRO A 291 -18.56 1.75 -42.70
N GLY A 292 -19.72 1.30 -42.25
CA GLY A 292 -20.38 0.10 -42.76
C GLY A 292 -21.58 -0.24 -41.89
N GLY A 293 -22.72 0.36 -42.21
CA GLY A 293 -24.00 0.03 -41.60
C GLY A 293 -24.33 -1.43 -41.84
N GLY A 294 -24.02 -2.27 -40.87
CA GLY A 294 -24.27 -3.70 -40.91
C GLY A 294 -23.75 -4.32 -39.62
N SER A 295 -24.64 -4.97 -38.89
CA SER A 295 -24.40 -5.88 -37.77
C SER A 295 -22.92 -6.23 -37.54
N ALA A 296 -22.43 -6.03 -36.31
CA ALA A 296 -21.09 -6.37 -35.84
C ALA A 296 -20.66 -7.81 -36.21
N ARG A 297 -20.26 -8.04 -37.45
CA ARG A 297 -19.50 -9.21 -37.88
C ARG A 297 -18.08 -8.98 -37.37
N GLY A 298 -17.86 -9.40 -36.13
CA GLY A 298 -16.60 -9.20 -35.41
C GLY A 298 -16.69 -9.42 -33.90
N GLY A 299 -17.87 -9.76 -33.34
CA GLY A 299 -17.99 -10.16 -31.93
C GLY A 299 -17.78 -9.04 -30.91
N ALA A 300 -17.78 -7.76 -31.33
CA ALA A 300 -17.76 -6.67 -30.38
C ALA A 300 -19.15 -6.55 -29.70
N PRO A 301 -19.22 -6.54 -28.35
CA PRO A 301 -20.48 -6.40 -27.63
C PRO A 301 -21.23 -5.12 -27.99
N GLU A 302 -22.54 -5.15 -27.82
CA GLU A 302 -23.42 -4.01 -28.12
C GLU A 302 -22.96 -2.77 -27.35
N ALA A 303 -22.56 -1.74 -28.11
CA ALA A 303 -21.96 -0.55 -27.55
C ALA A 303 -22.97 0.25 -26.73
N VAL A 304 -22.52 0.77 -25.60
CA VAL A 304 -23.30 1.71 -24.80
C VAL A 304 -23.49 3.01 -25.59
N SER A 305 -24.74 3.44 -25.78
CA SER A 305 -25.10 4.68 -26.49
C SER A 305 -25.23 5.90 -25.58
N ARG A 306 -25.12 5.72 -24.25
CA ARG A 306 -25.21 6.81 -23.26
C ARG A 306 -23.94 7.66 -23.27
N ALA A 307 -24.09 8.97 -23.07
CA ALA A 307 -22.96 9.90 -22.97
C ALA A 307 -21.96 9.44 -21.90
N GLN A 308 -20.67 9.59 -22.19
CA GLN A 308 -19.56 9.10 -21.37
C GLN A 308 -19.56 7.58 -21.12
N GLY A 309 -20.44 6.84 -21.79
CA GLY A 309 -20.53 5.40 -21.69
C GLY A 309 -19.44 4.69 -22.48
N TYR A 310 -19.10 3.48 -22.07
CA TYR A 310 -18.13 2.65 -22.78
C TYR A 310 -18.43 1.16 -22.67
N THR A 311 -17.77 0.41 -23.53
CA THR A 311 -17.73 -1.04 -23.49
C THR A 311 -16.27 -1.50 -23.57
N LEU A 312 -15.87 -2.38 -22.65
CA LEU A 312 -14.56 -3.00 -22.61
C LEU A 312 -14.74 -4.52 -22.73
N LEU A 313 -14.21 -5.08 -23.82
CA LEU A 313 -14.12 -6.52 -24.03
C LEU A 313 -12.67 -6.95 -23.87
N ALA A 314 -12.43 -7.93 -23.00
CA ALA A 314 -11.14 -8.58 -22.83
C ALA A 314 -11.26 -10.09 -23.16
N GLU A 315 -10.60 -10.50 -24.23
CA GLU A 315 -10.50 -11.87 -24.73
C GLU A 315 -9.03 -12.31 -24.71
N PRO A 316 -8.70 -13.61 -24.84
CA PRO A 316 -7.32 -14.09 -24.71
C PRO A 316 -6.30 -13.42 -25.63
N GLU A 317 -6.72 -13.04 -26.84
CA GLU A 317 -5.85 -12.45 -27.86
C GLU A 317 -6.26 -11.04 -28.28
N ARG A 318 -7.31 -10.49 -27.66
CA ARG A 318 -7.92 -9.25 -28.12
C ARG A 318 -8.51 -8.43 -26.98
N ILE A 319 -8.20 -7.14 -26.97
CA ILE A 319 -8.88 -6.15 -26.14
C ILE A 319 -9.61 -5.17 -27.07
N VAL A 320 -10.88 -4.89 -26.81
CA VAL A 320 -11.64 -3.87 -27.54
C VAL A 320 -12.24 -2.89 -26.55
N ILE A 321 -11.86 -1.61 -26.65
CA ILE A 321 -12.43 -0.51 -25.87
C ILE A 321 -13.20 0.38 -26.83
N THR A 322 -14.51 0.45 -26.64
CA THR A 322 -15.41 1.28 -27.43
C THR A 322 -16.03 2.36 -26.54
N GLY A 323 -15.77 3.63 -26.82
CA GLY A 323 -16.46 4.76 -26.19
C GLY A 323 -17.69 5.19 -26.97
N ALA A 324 -18.76 5.55 -26.28
CA ALA A 324 -19.91 6.26 -26.87
C ALA A 324 -19.49 7.62 -27.45
N ASP A 325 -18.56 8.28 -26.74
CA ASP A 325 -17.94 9.54 -27.06
C ASP A 325 -16.47 9.54 -26.57
N GLU A 326 -15.77 10.66 -26.77
CA GLU A 326 -14.37 10.79 -26.40
C GLU A 326 -14.10 10.61 -24.89
N PRO A 327 -14.90 11.21 -23.97
CA PRO A 327 -14.80 10.89 -22.55
C PRO A 327 -15.03 9.41 -22.24
N GLY A 328 -16.04 8.78 -22.86
CA GLY A 328 -16.34 7.37 -22.66
C GLY A 328 -15.18 6.47 -23.06
N LEU A 329 -14.55 6.73 -24.21
CA LEU A 329 -13.37 5.98 -24.63
C LEU A 329 -12.25 6.10 -23.60
N TYR A 330 -11.99 7.30 -23.11
CA TYR A 330 -11.01 7.52 -22.05
C TYR A 330 -11.37 6.75 -20.77
N TYR A 331 -12.62 6.80 -20.30
CA TYR A 331 -13.03 6.06 -19.10
C TYR A 331 -12.89 4.54 -19.26
N GLY A 332 -13.17 4.00 -20.45
CA GLY A 332 -12.89 2.60 -20.76
C GLY A 332 -11.41 2.24 -20.62
N THR A 333 -10.50 3.14 -21.00
CA THR A 333 -9.05 2.94 -20.76
C THR A 333 -8.71 2.93 -19.28
N VAL A 334 -9.32 3.82 -18.48
CA VAL A 334 -9.10 3.88 -17.02
C VAL A 334 -9.50 2.55 -16.38
N THR A 335 -10.67 2.01 -16.72
CA THR A 335 -11.15 0.72 -16.22
C THR A 335 -10.24 -0.43 -16.64
N PHE A 336 -9.73 -0.45 -17.87
CA PHE A 336 -8.75 -1.43 -18.30
C PHE A 336 -7.48 -1.40 -17.42
N PHE A 337 -6.97 -0.22 -17.07
CA PHE A 337 -5.81 -0.13 -16.17
C PHE A 337 -6.11 -0.56 -14.73
N GLN A 338 -7.37 -0.49 -14.27
CA GLN A 338 -7.73 -1.11 -13.00
C GLN A 338 -7.61 -2.64 -13.07
N LEU A 339 -8.02 -3.26 -14.18
CA LEU A 339 -7.80 -4.70 -14.41
C LEU A 339 -6.30 -5.05 -14.38
N MET A 340 -5.46 -4.24 -15.03
CA MET A 340 -3.99 -4.42 -14.99
C MET A 340 -3.42 -4.30 -13.58
N ARG A 341 -3.87 -3.31 -12.78
CA ARG A 341 -3.44 -3.17 -11.38
C ARG A 341 -3.79 -4.39 -10.55
N HIS A 342 -4.97 -4.99 -10.76
CA HIS A 342 -5.36 -6.22 -10.08
C HIS A 342 -4.53 -7.41 -10.51
N ALA A 343 -4.24 -7.54 -11.81
CA ALA A 343 -3.34 -8.57 -12.32
C ALA A 343 -1.93 -8.45 -11.71
N ALA A 344 -1.38 -7.22 -11.64
CA ALA A 344 -0.04 -6.96 -11.11
C ALA A 344 0.12 -7.25 -9.61
N LYS A 345 -0.98 -7.24 -8.83
CA LYS A 345 -0.96 -7.60 -7.41
C LYS A 345 -0.79 -9.09 -7.18
N ARG A 346 -1.07 -9.93 -8.18
CA ARG A 346 -0.87 -11.38 -8.10
C ARG A 346 0.61 -11.67 -8.34
N VAL A 347 1.21 -12.51 -7.49
CA VAL A 347 2.62 -12.95 -7.63
C VAL A 347 2.70 -13.99 -8.74
N GLU A 348 2.32 -13.62 -9.96
CA GLU A 348 2.38 -14.44 -11.17
C GLU A 348 3.49 -13.90 -12.09
N THR A 349 4.15 -14.79 -12.85
CA THR A 349 5.21 -14.41 -13.80
C THR A 349 4.67 -13.61 -14.99
N ASP A 350 3.41 -13.85 -15.36
CA ASP A 350 2.72 -13.18 -16.45
C ASP A 350 1.73 -12.14 -15.93
N LEU A 351 1.63 -11.01 -16.62
CA LEU A 351 0.63 -9.98 -16.32
C LEU A 351 -0.72 -10.38 -16.94
N ALA A 352 -1.37 -11.36 -16.32
CA ALA A 352 -2.56 -12.01 -16.84
C ALA A 352 -3.85 -11.31 -16.36
N ILE A 353 -4.52 -10.62 -17.29
CA ILE A 353 -5.80 -9.94 -17.07
C ILE A 353 -6.94 -10.93 -17.26
N PRO A 354 -7.97 -10.98 -16.38
CA PRO A 354 -9.12 -11.85 -16.59
C PRO A 354 -9.90 -11.45 -17.87
N CYS A 355 -10.39 -12.44 -18.61
CA CYS A 355 -11.32 -12.18 -19.69
C CYS A 355 -12.67 -11.71 -19.11
N VAL A 356 -13.16 -10.57 -19.60
CA VAL A 356 -14.35 -9.90 -19.09
C VAL A 356 -15.04 -9.11 -20.19
N THR A 357 -16.35 -8.93 -20.05
CA THR A 357 -17.12 -7.92 -20.77
C THR A 357 -17.66 -6.92 -19.76
N ILE A 358 -17.34 -5.64 -19.94
CA ILE A 358 -17.78 -4.55 -19.06
C ILE A 358 -18.54 -3.53 -19.89
N ARG A 359 -19.72 -3.13 -19.43
CA ARG A 359 -20.50 -2.02 -19.98
C ARG A 359 -20.78 -1.04 -18.86
N ASP A 360 -20.49 0.22 -19.10
CA ASP A 360 -20.59 1.22 -18.05
C ASP A 360 -20.98 2.59 -18.59
N TRP A 361 -21.60 3.38 -17.73
CA TRP A 361 -21.96 4.77 -17.93
C TRP A 361 -22.25 5.40 -16.57
N PRO A 362 -22.01 6.70 -16.41
CA PRO A 362 -22.25 7.35 -15.14
C PRO A 362 -23.75 7.56 -14.88
N ASP A 363 -24.15 7.55 -13.61
CA ASP A 363 -25.50 7.97 -13.20
C ASP A 363 -25.72 9.48 -13.39
N THR A 364 -24.66 10.27 -13.19
CA THR A 364 -24.68 11.72 -13.34
C THR A 364 -23.52 12.19 -14.21
N LEU A 365 -23.79 13.16 -15.10
CA LEU A 365 -22.76 13.69 -16.02
C LEU A 365 -21.66 14.48 -15.30
N HIS A 366 -21.99 15.09 -14.17
CA HIS A 366 -21.07 15.91 -13.39
C HIS A 366 -20.68 15.18 -12.10
N ARG A 367 -19.39 14.82 -12.00
CA ARG A 367 -18.77 14.17 -10.84
C ARG A 367 -17.71 15.10 -10.30
N LEU A 368 -18.06 15.86 -9.26
CA LEU A 368 -17.27 16.99 -8.78
C LEU A 368 -16.40 16.61 -7.59
N VAL A 369 -15.18 17.15 -7.55
CA VAL A 369 -14.33 17.16 -6.37
C VAL A 369 -14.16 18.62 -5.96
N ARG A 370 -14.68 19.00 -4.80
CA ARG A 370 -14.43 20.32 -4.21
C ARG A 370 -13.12 20.24 -3.43
N LEU A 371 -12.09 20.90 -3.96
CA LEU A 371 -10.81 21.06 -3.28
C LEU A 371 -10.80 22.41 -2.56
N GLU A 372 -10.91 22.39 -1.25
CA GLU A 372 -10.77 23.61 -0.45
C GLU A 372 -9.31 23.89 -0.16
N ARG A 373 -8.82 25.05 -0.60
CA ARG A 373 -7.52 25.58 -0.20
C ARG A 373 -7.73 26.61 0.90
N SER A 374 -7.37 26.25 2.13
CA SER A 374 -7.20 27.22 3.21
C SER A 374 -6.00 28.12 2.90
N THR A 375 -6.18 29.44 3.01
CA THR A 375 -5.21 30.48 2.64
C THR A 375 -3.94 30.53 3.51
N ARG A 376 -3.76 29.61 4.48
CA ARG A 376 -2.66 29.69 5.47
C ARG A 376 -1.45 28.78 5.27
N THR A 377 -1.31 28.08 4.14
CA THR A 377 -0.12 27.25 3.92
C THR A 377 0.66 27.70 2.68
N HIS A 378 1.67 28.55 2.92
CA HIS A 378 2.79 28.73 1.98
C HIS A 378 3.67 27.48 2.04
N SER A 379 3.30 26.43 1.32
CA SER A 379 4.21 25.34 0.99
C SER A 379 3.97 24.87 -0.44
N ALA A 380 5.04 24.99 -1.22
CA ALA A 380 5.33 24.44 -2.55
C ALA A 380 4.16 23.99 -3.42
N ILE A 381 4.07 24.56 -4.63
CA ILE A 381 3.25 24.09 -5.75
C ILE A 381 3.46 22.58 -5.93
N ILE A 382 2.56 21.76 -5.40
CA ILE A 382 2.39 20.38 -5.87
C ILE A 382 1.66 20.52 -7.21
N PRO A 383 2.27 20.13 -8.34
CA PRO A 383 1.57 20.18 -9.61
C PRO A 383 0.33 19.29 -9.55
N PHE A 384 -0.81 19.85 -9.95
CA PHE A 384 -2.14 19.21 -9.97
C PHE A 384 -2.17 17.87 -10.73
N GLU A 385 -1.14 17.56 -11.52
CA GLU A 385 -1.01 16.32 -12.29
C GLU A 385 -0.80 15.05 -11.44
N LYS A 386 -0.54 15.16 -10.12
CA LYS A 386 -0.12 14.03 -9.27
C LYS A 386 -1.16 13.47 -8.29
N ILE A 387 -2.46 13.58 -8.60
CA ILE A 387 -3.51 12.92 -7.78
C ILE A 387 -3.69 11.43 -8.16
N GLU A 388 -3.18 10.98 -9.31
CA GLU A 388 -2.99 9.55 -9.57
C GLU A 388 -1.56 9.12 -9.20
N GLY A 389 -1.37 8.52 -8.02
CA GLY A 389 -0.14 7.75 -7.76
C GLY A 389 0.53 7.82 -6.38
N SER A 390 -0.18 8.08 -5.27
CA SER A 390 0.38 7.85 -3.92
C SER A 390 -0.25 6.63 -3.25
N THR A 391 0.11 5.44 -3.73
CA THR A 391 0.07 4.21 -2.92
C THR A 391 1.11 3.24 -3.46
N THR A 392 2.36 3.47 -3.08
CA THR A 392 3.46 2.50 -3.06
C THR A 392 4.35 2.84 -1.89
#